data_AF-A0A382JQT7-F1
#
_entry.id   AF-A0A382JQT7-F1
#
_cell.length_a   1.000
_cell.length_b   1.000
_cell.length_c   1.000
_cell.angle_alpha   90.00
_cell.angle_beta   90.00
_cell.angle_gamma   90.00
#
_symmetry.space_group_name_H-M   'P 1'
#
loop_
_entity.id
_entity.type
_entity.pdbx_description
1 polymer ?
#
loop_
_entity_poly.entity_id
_entity_poly.type
_entity_poly.pdbx_seq_one_letter_code
_entity_poly.pdbx_strand_id
1 'polypeptide(L)'
;MFRLLVASIDDVGPKREEVNRKTLQFGATDLLCYWAQEPPELINRQEKKWQPIINWAEEELNVSFRVTDGISPITQSQETLCAMGDVLATLTDLEMTAVSSVVTATGSLIVGLTLEADVISPDT
;
A
#
# COMPACT_ATOMS: atom_id res chain seq x y z
N MET A 1 -1.60 1.07 -21.21
CA MET A 1 -0.39 1.90 -21.34
C MET A 1 -0.69 3.37 -21.65
N PHE A 2 -1.41 3.72 -22.72
CA PHE A 2 -1.64 5.13 -23.10
C PHE A 2 -2.44 5.98 -22.09
N ARG A 3 -3.40 5.38 -21.36
CA ARG A 3 -4.18 6.10 -20.31
C ARG A 3 -3.35 6.53 -19.09
N LEU A 4 -2.36 5.72 -18.70
CA LEU A 4 -1.51 6.02 -17.54
C LEU A 4 -0.57 7.18 -17.82
N LEU A 5 -0.07 7.28 -19.05
CA LEU A 5 0.79 8.39 -19.50
C LEU A 5 0.04 9.73 -19.49
N VAL A 6 -1.22 9.76 -19.97
CA VAL A 6 -2.03 10.99 -19.96
C VAL A 6 -2.40 11.40 -18.53
N ALA A 7 -2.77 10.45 -17.66
CA ALA A 7 -3.07 10.74 -16.25
C ALA A 7 -1.84 11.25 -15.48
N SER A 8 -0.65 10.71 -15.76
CA SER A 8 0.62 11.15 -15.19
C SER A 8 0.93 12.62 -15.55
N ILE A 9 0.73 12.98 -16.82
CA ILE A 9 1.03 14.32 -17.34
C ILE A 9 0.00 15.36 -16.88
N ASP A 10 -1.30 15.04 -16.90
CA ASP A 10 -2.36 16.01 -16.66
C ASP A 10 -2.74 16.17 -15.17
N ASP A 11 -2.58 15.14 -14.33
CA ASP A 11 -3.14 15.14 -12.96
C ASP A 11 -2.09 15.02 -11.85
N VAL A 12 -0.99 14.28 -12.04
CA VAL A 12 0.00 14.05 -10.98
C VAL A 12 1.04 15.16 -10.88
N GLY A 13 1.59 15.67 -12.00
CA GLY A 13 2.61 16.73 -11.96
C GLY A 13 2.22 17.98 -11.13
N PRO A 14 1.10 18.67 -11.44
CA PRO A 14 0.68 19.86 -10.69
C PRO A 14 -0.01 19.58 -9.35
N LYS A 15 -0.44 18.34 -9.07
CA LYS A 15 -1.15 17.97 -7.82
C LYS A 15 -0.45 16.87 -7.02
N ARG A 16 0.86 16.71 -7.21
CA ARG A 16 1.64 15.61 -6.65
C ARG A 16 1.48 15.46 -5.14
N GLU A 17 1.50 16.58 -4.42
CA GLU A 17 1.27 16.59 -2.97
C GLU A 17 -0.14 16.09 -2.58
N GLU A 18 -1.16 16.44 -3.37
CA GLU A 18 -2.54 16.00 -3.13
C GLU A 18 -2.70 14.49 -3.39
N VAL A 19 -2.08 13.99 -4.47
CA VAL A 19 -2.08 12.57 -4.82
C VAL A 19 -1.32 11.77 -3.76
N ASN A 20 -0.14 12.23 -3.32
CA ASN A 20 0.63 11.62 -2.23
C ASN A 20 -0.20 11.55 -0.95
N ARG A 21 -0.86 12.66 -0.57
CA ARG A 21 -1.69 12.71 0.63
C ARG A 21 -2.88 11.74 0.55
N LYS A 22 -3.56 11.65 -0.60
CA LYS A 22 -4.66 10.69 -0.79
C LYS A 22 -4.18 9.25 -0.74
N THR A 23 -3.07 8.94 -1.39
CA THR A 23 -2.45 7.61 -1.36
C THR A 23 -2.04 7.22 0.06
N LEU A 24 -1.49 8.15 0.84
CA LEU A 24 -1.11 7.91 2.23
C LEU A 24 -2.29 7.63 3.15
N GLN A 25 -3.50 8.14 2.83
CA GLN A 25 -4.71 7.80 3.59
C GLN A 25 -5.05 6.31 3.52
N PHE A 26 -4.73 5.63 2.41
CA PHE A 26 -4.90 4.18 2.32
C PHE A 26 -3.92 3.43 3.22
N GLY A 27 -2.68 3.91 3.38
CA GLY A 27 -1.71 3.33 4.31
C GLY A 27 -2.14 3.43 5.78
N ALA A 28 -2.90 4.47 6.14
CA ALA A 28 -3.44 4.62 7.49
C ALA A 28 -4.49 3.55 7.85
N THR A 29 -5.20 3.03 6.85
CA THR A 29 -6.25 2.00 7.00
C THR A 29 -6.01 0.84 6.03
N ASP A 30 -4.78 0.36 5.94
CA ASP A 30 -4.38 -0.61 4.92
C ASP A 30 -5.12 -1.95 5.08
N LEU A 31 -5.70 -2.45 3.98
CA LEU A 31 -6.46 -3.71 3.96
C LEU A 31 -5.67 -4.92 4.47
N LEU A 32 -4.36 -4.99 4.21
CA LEU A 32 -3.53 -6.11 4.68
C LEU A 32 -3.40 -6.17 6.21
N CYS A 33 -3.76 -5.09 6.90
CA CYS A 33 -3.74 -5.03 8.35
C CYS A 33 -5.06 -5.47 9.00
N TYR A 34 -6.06 -5.91 8.22
CA TYR A 34 -7.36 -6.39 8.72
C TYR A 34 -7.53 -7.88 8.45
N TRP A 35 -7.31 -8.69 9.48
CA TRP A 35 -7.29 -10.15 9.37
C TRP A 35 -8.65 -10.74 9.76
N ALA A 36 -9.06 -11.79 9.05
CA ALA A 36 -10.29 -12.49 9.35
C ALA A 36 -10.10 -13.33 10.63
N GLN A 37 -11.13 -13.42 11.47
CA GLN A 37 -11.09 -14.26 12.67
C GLN A 37 -11.65 -15.67 12.43
N GLU A 38 -12.47 -15.84 11.40
CA GLU A 38 -13.07 -17.12 11.02
C GLU A 38 -13.41 -17.11 9.51
N PRO A 39 -13.48 -18.28 8.86
CA PRO A 39 -13.10 -19.60 9.37
C PRO A 39 -11.57 -19.80 9.45
N PRO A 40 -11.06 -20.78 10.22
CA PRO A 40 -9.61 -21.05 10.36
C PRO A 40 -8.87 -21.27 9.03
N GLU A 41 -9.56 -21.78 8.01
CA GLU A 41 -9.01 -21.93 6.66
C GLU A 41 -8.67 -20.58 6.01
N LEU A 42 -9.47 -19.54 6.27
CA LEU A 42 -9.24 -18.20 5.75
C LEU A 42 -8.05 -17.54 6.48
N ILE A 43 -7.96 -17.70 7.80
CA ILE A 43 -6.82 -17.24 8.62
C ILE A 43 -5.51 -17.80 8.06
N ASN A 44 -5.43 -19.12 7.87
CA ASN A 44 -4.21 -19.78 7.40
C ASN A 44 -3.81 -19.32 5.99
N ARG A 45 -4.79 -19.03 5.12
CA ARG A 45 -4.52 -18.48 3.77
C ARG A 45 -4.03 -17.04 3.84
N GLN A 46 -4.61 -16.21 4.70
CA GLN A 46 -4.18 -14.83 4.92
C GLN A 46 -2.78 -14.80 5.52
N GLU A 47 -2.51 -15.56 6.58
CA GLU A 47 -1.17 -15.70 7.16
C GLU A 47 -0.12 -16.09 6.11
N LYS A 48 -0.38 -17.15 5.32
CA LYS A 48 0.58 -17.63 4.32
C LYS A 48 0.87 -16.64 3.21
N LYS A 49 -0.12 -15.85 2.78
CA LYS A 49 0.03 -14.94 1.64
C LYS A 49 0.37 -13.51 2.06
N TRP A 50 -0.17 -13.03 3.18
CA TRP A 50 -0.10 -11.63 3.58
C TRP A 50 1.03 -11.37 4.57
N GLN A 51 1.34 -12.30 5.49
CA GLN A 51 2.45 -12.11 6.43
C GLN A 51 3.79 -11.86 5.73
N PRO A 52 4.16 -12.56 4.64
CA PRO A 52 5.41 -12.27 3.93
C PRO A 52 5.45 -10.85 3.35
N ILE A 53 4.31 -10.34 2.89
CA ILE A 53 4.18 -9.00 2.30
C ILE A 53 4.33 -7.94 3.41
N ILE A 54 3.70 -8.16 4.56
CA ILE A 54 3.82 -7.28 5.73
C ILE A 54 5.27 -7.28 6.23
N ASN A 55 5.88 -8.46 6.40
CA ASN A 55 7.27 -8.57 6.86
C ASN A 55 8.23 -7.84 5.94
N TRP A 56 8.09 -7.99 4.62
CA TRP A 56 8.90 -7.25 3.66
C TRP A 56 8.73 -5.73 3.84
N ALA A 57 7.49 -5.26 4.00
CA ALA A 57 7.24 -3.83 4.19
C ALA A 57 7.81 -3.31 5.51
N GLU A 58 7.76 -4.11 6.58
CA GLU A 58 8.40 -3.78 7.86
C GLU A 58 9.92 -3.68 7.73
N GLU A 59 10.56 -4.60 7.00
CA GLU A 59 12.00 -4.62 6.76
C GLU A 59 12.46 -3.44 5.91
N GLU A 60 11.81 -3.19 4.77
CA GLU A 60 12.20 -2.11 3.84
C GLU A 60 11.94 -0.72 4.39
N LEU A 61 10.80 -0.53 5.07
CA LEU A 61 10.45 0.76 5.66
C LEU A 61 11.09 0.94 7.04
N ASN A 62 11.65 -0.12 7.62
CA ASN A 62 12.15 -0.18 8.99
C ASN A 62 11.10 0.33 10.01
N VAL A 63 9.86 -0.15 9.87
CA VAL A 63 8.72 0.19 10.74
C VAL A 63 7.96 -1.08 11.14
N SER A 64 7.07 -0.98 12.13
CA SER A 64 6.15 -2.07 12.45
C SER A 64 4.72 -1.69 12.10
N PHE A 65 3.99 -2.60 11.46
CA PHE A 65 2.57 -2.44 11.17
C PHE A 65 1.74 -2.97 12.32
N ARG A 66 0.70 -2.22 12.69
CA ARG A 66 -0.36 -2.74 13.56
C ARG A 66 -1.28 -3.58 12.69
N VAL A 67 -1.51 -4.83 13.08
CA VAL A 67 -2.51 -5.71 12.49
C VAL A 67 -3.65 -5.88 13.48
N THR A 68 -4.89 -5.93 13.01
CA THR A 68 -6.08 -6.15 13.84
C THR A 68 -6.89 -7.33 13.34
N ASP A 69 -7.48 -8.03 14.30
CA ASP A 69 -8.42 -9.10 14.04
C ASP A 69 -9.84 -8.50 14.00
N GLY A 70 -10.50 -8.54 12.84
CA GLY A 70 -11.86 -8.03 12.64
C GLY A 70 -11.95 -6.66 11.96
N ILE A 71 -13.06 -5.93 12.16
CA ILE A 71 -13.40 -4.68 11.45
C ILE A 71 -13.11 -3.40 12.24
N SER A 72 -12.47 -3.53 13.41
CA SER A 72 -12.18 -2.37 14.25
C SER A 72 -11.14 -1.47 13.57
N PRO A 73 -11.45 -0.18 13.32
CA PRO A 73 -10.50 0.70 12.67
C PRO A 73 -9.21 0.80 13.48
N ILE A 74 -8.09 0.48 12.85
CA ILE A 74 -6.76 0.73 13.41
C ILE A 74 -6.13 1.92 12.72
N THR A 75 -5.33 2.65 13.50
CA THR A 75 -4.50 3.73 13.00
C THR A 75 -3.06 3.27 13.07
N GLN A 76 -2.38 3.26 11.93
CA GLN A 76 -0.94 3.01 11.89
C GLN A 76 -0.17 4.09 12.67
N SER A 77 1.04 3.76 13.12
CA SER A 77 1.85 4.74 13.84
C SER A 77 2.22 5.91 12.93
N GLN A 78 2.43 7.09 13.51
CA GLN A 78 2.88 8.25 12.74
C GLN A 78 4.23 7.98 12.05
N GLU A 79 5.09 7.16 12.68
CA GLU A 79 6.37 6.71 12.12
C GLU A 79 6.17 5.88 10.84
N THR A 80 5.26 4.90 10.88
CA THR A 80 4.86 4.09 9.71
C THR A 80 4.37 4.97 8.57
N LEU A 81 3.52 5.96 8.87
CA LEU A 81 3.00 6.88 7.86
C LEU A 81 4.07 7.81 7.29
N CYS A 82 5.01 8.28 8.12
CA CYS A 82 6.13 9.07 7.63
C CYS A 82 7.03 8.25 6.70
N ALA A 83 7.40 7.02 7.09
CA ALA A 83 8.24 6.14 6.27
C ALA A 83 7.59 5.82 4.92
N MET A 84 6.28 5.52 4.90
CA MET A 84 5.53 5.34 3.65
C MET A 84 5.50 6.62 2.81
N GLY A 85 5.33 7.79 3.44
CA GLY A 85 5.37 9.09 2.77
C GLY A 85 6.73 9.40 2.14
N ASP A 86 7.82 9.06 2.83
CA ASP A 86 9.19 9.25 2.35
C ASP A 86 9.43 8.39 1.09
N VAL A 87 8.99 7.13 1.07
CA VAL A 87 9.09 6.29 -0.14
C VAL A 87 8.28 6.88 -1.29
N LEU A 88 7.04 7.30 -1.06
CA LEU A 88 6.22 7.95 -2.09
C LEU A 88 6.86 9.24 -2.65
N ALA A 89 7.63 9.96 -1.83
CA ALA A 89 8.35 11.16 -2.26
C ALA A 89 9.49 10.84 -3.24
N THR A 90 10.09 9.65 -3.15
CA THR A 90 11.18 9.21 -4.05
C THR A 90 10.71 8.78 -5.43
N LEU A 91 9.43 8.43 -5.61
CA LEU A 91 8.87 7.95 -6.87
C LEU A 91 8.83 9.05 -7.94
N THR A 92 9.00 8.69 -9.20
CA THR A 92 8.73 9.57 -10.35
C THR A 92 7.23 9.79 -10.52
N ASP A 93 6.83 10.79 -11.31
CA ASP A 93 5.40 11.07 -11.56
C ASP A 93 4.67 9.88 -12.23
N LEU A 94 5.40 9.10 -13.03
CA LEU A 94 4.86 7.91 -13.69
C LEU A 94 4.64 6.77 -12.68
N GLU A 95 5.63 6.48 -11.84
CA GLU A 95 5.56 5.47 -10.78
C GLU A 95 4.47 5.84 -9.77
N MET A 96 4.38 7.12 -9.38
CA MET A 96 3.31 7.59 -8.49
C MET A 96 1.91 7.39 -9.09
N THR A 97 1.76 7.55 -10.41
CA THR A 97 0.50 7.30 -11.12
C THR A 97 0.16 5.80 -11.12
N ALA A 98 1.17 4.93 -11.31
CA ALA A 98 1.01 3.49 -11.27
C ALA A 98 0.62 3.02 -9.85
N VAL A 99 1.39 3.42 -8.85
CA VAL A 99 1.15 3.10 -7.43
C VAL A 99 -0.24 3.56 -7.00
N SER A 100 -0.60 4.83 -7.21
CA SER A 100 -1.91 5.34 -6.80
C SER A 100 -3.08 4.60 -7.46
N SER A 101 -2.93 4.17 -8.72
CA SER A 101 -3.93 3.37 -9.42
C SER A 101 -4.09 1.98 -8.78
N VAL A 102 -2.98 1.32 -8.46
CA VAL A 102 -2.97 0.01 -7.78
C VAL A 102 -3.54 0.12 -6.37
N VAL A 103 -3.13 1.13 -5.61
CA VAL A 103 -3.59 1.40 -4.24
C VAL A 103 -5.09 1.64 -4.23
N THR A 104 -5.61 2.41 -5.19
CA THR A 104 -7.06 2.68 -5.31
C THR A 104 -7.84 1.41 -5.68
N ALA A 105 -7.29 0.54 -6.53
CA ALA A 105 -7.93 -0.70 -6.93
C ALA A 105 -7.92 -1.77 -5.84
N THR A 106 -6.84 -1.85 -5.05
CA THR A 106 -6.63 -2.87 -4.02
C THR A 106 -7.05 -2.42 -2.63
N GLY A 107 -7.13 -1.10 -2.38
CA GLY A 107 -7.33 -0.53 -1.06
C GLY A 107 -6.12 -0.66 -0.12
N SER A 108 -4.94 -1.02 -0.64
CA SER A 108 -3.72 -1.26 0.14
C SER A 108 -2.53 -0.50 -0.44
N LEU A 109 -1.86 0.28 0.42
CA LEU A 109 -0.62 0.94 0.08
C LEU A 109 0.56 -0.01 0.09
N ILE A 110 0.57 -0.98 1.00
CA ILE A 110 1.59 -2.02 1.07
C ILE A 110 1.62 -2.83 -0.25
N VAL A 111 0.46 -3.19 -0.79
CA VAL A 111 0.38 -3.88 -2.10
C VAL A 111 0.88 -2.99 -3.25
N GLY A 112 0.59 -1.69 -3.21
CA GLY A 112 1.12 -0.74 -4.19
C GLY A 112 2.65 -0.65 -4.20
N LEU A 113 3.27 -0.58 -3.02
CA LEU A 113 4.72 -0.47 -2.86
C LEU A 113 5.47 -1.77 -3.22
N THR A 114 4.87 -2.92 -2.90
CA THR A 114 5.46 -4.23 -3.18
C THR A 114 5.44 -4.60 -4.67
N LEU A 115 4.49 -4.06 -5.44
CA LEU A 115 4.45 -4.20 -6.90
C LEU A 115 5.52 -3.36 -7.61
N GLU A 116 5.84 -2.16 -7.10
CA GLU A 116 6.99 -1.37 -7.60
C GLU A 116 8.32 -2.05 -7.24
N ALA A 117 8.41 -2.68 -6.07
CA ALA A 117 9.61 -3.38 -5.64
C ALA A 117 9.81 -4.77 -6.28
N ASP A 118 8.95 -5.19 -7.21
CA ASP A 118 8.96 -6.51 -7.88
C ASP A 118 8.88 -7.71 -6.91
N VAL A 119 8.28 -7.51 -5.73
CA VAL A 119 8.17 -8.53 -4.66
C VAL A 119 6.99 -9.47 -4.91
N ILE A 120 5.99 -9.01 -5.67
CA ILE A 120 4.78 -9.79 -5.99
C ILE A 120 4.48 -9.66 -7.49
N SER A 121 4.27 -10.78 -8.17
CA SER A 121 3.69 -10.76 -9.51
C SER A 121 2.19 -10.45 -9.42
N PRO A 122 1.64 -9.56 -10.27
CA PRO A 122 0.21 -9.19 -10.28
C PRO A 122 -0.77 -10.34 -10.54
N ASP A 123 -0.30 -11.56 -10.77
CA ASP A 123 -1.10 -12.78 -10.98
C ASP A 123 -1.41 -13.59 -9.68
N THR A 124 -1.06 -13.09 -8.48
CA THR A 124 -1.07 -13.86 -7.21
C THR A 124 -2.28 -13.59 -6.30
#